data_AF-A0A8D8DFK5-F1
#
_entry.id   AF-A0A8D8DFK5-F1
#
_cell.length_a   1.000
_cell.length_b   1.000
_cell.length_c   1.000
_cell.angle_alpha   90.00
_cell.angle_beta   90.00
_cell.angle_gamma   90.00
#
_symmetry.space_group_name_H-M   'P 1'
#
loop_
_entity.id
_entity.type
_entity.pdbx_description
1 polymer ?
#
loop_
_entity_poly.entity_id
_entity_poly.type
_entity_poly.pdbx_seq_one_letter_code
_entity_poly.pdbx_strand_id
1 'polypeptide(L)'
;YQRSGEDTSYEHCRKLRSFLSLVVVLLKLTMMIRTGVKVLQQSGPGVVQISRCLSATPKRYNSTADAPNLSFMANLFRGEIQPVQVFPYPEAADAEQKEFIRSLREPVDRFFAEYDPVESEKLGKPSDAVMEAMWDMGCFGLMAPEEYGGLNLSNTGYATMGDAVGGVDLGLAVVLGAHQSIGWKGVLLYGTEEQKKKYL
;
A
#
# COMPACT_ATOMS: atom_id res chain seq x y z
N TYR A 1 18.73 -22.79 49.27
CA TYR A 1 19.81 -22.09 48.54
C TYR A 1 19.91 -22.73 47.16
N GLN A 2 19.77 -21.90 46.11
CA GLN A 2 20.10 -22.12 44.68
C GLN A 2 19.34 -23.20 43.86
N ARG A 3 18.41 -22.74 43.01
CA ARG A 3 18.21 -23.20 41.62
C ARG A 3 17.25 -22.24 40.89
N SER A 4 17.76 -21.14 40.35
CA SER A 4 16.98 -20.19 39.54
C SER A 4 17.83 -19.46 38.48
N GLY A 5 18.92 -20.08 38.01
CA GLY A 5 19.92 -19.41 37.17
C GLY A 5 20.20 -20.04 35.79
N GLU A 6 19.59 -21.17 35.44
CA GLU A 6 19.97 -21.92 34.22
C GLU A 6 19.08 -21.67 32.99
N ASP A 7 17.83 -21.18 33.15
CA ASP A 7 16.89 -21.03 32.02
C ASP A 7 17.05 -19.74 31.20
N THR A 8 17.55 -18.65 31.80
CA THR A 8 17.66 -17.34 31.13
C THR A 8 18.80 -17.29 30.11
N SER A 9 19.82 -18.14 30.27
CA SER A 9 20.96 -18.27 29.36
C SER A 9 20.58 -18.97 28.04
N TYR A 10 19.74 -20.01 28.14
CA TYR A 10 19.24 -20.75 26.97
C TYR A 10 18.29 -19.92 26.11
N GLU A 11 17.42 -19.11 26.72
CA GLU A 11 16.54 -18.20 25.98
C GLU A 11 17.31 -17.08 25.27
N HIS A 12 18.31 -16.50 25.94
CA HIS A 12 19.19 -15.49 25.32
C HIS A 12 19.99 -16.09 24.16
N CYS A 13 20.54 -17.30 24.31
CA CYS A 13 21.22 -18.00 23.22
C CYS A 13 20.30 -18.32 22.04
N ARG A 14 19.03 -18.66 22.29
CA ARG A 14 18.03 -18.92 21.24
C ARG A 14 17.66 -17.64 20.48
N LYS A 15 17.45 -16.53 21.20
CA LYS A 15 17.20 -15.20 20.62
C LYS A 15 18.40 -14.70 19.83
N LEU A 16 19.63 -14.84 20.35
CA LEU A 16 20.86 -14.48 19.61
C LEU A 16 21.02 -15.31 18.34
N ARG A 17 20.81 -16.63 18.40
CA ARG A 17 20.91 -17.51 17.22
C ARG A 17 19.87 -17.15 16.16
N SER A 18 18.63 -16.84 16.57
CA SER A 18 17.59 -16.39 15.64
C SER A 18 17.93 -15.03 15.01
N PHE A 19 18.49 -14.11 15.79
CA PHE A 19 18.90 -12.79 15.31
C PHE A 19 20.09 -12.88 14.35
N LEU A 20 21.11 -13.68 14.67
CA LEU A 20 22.25 -13.96 13.80
C LEU A 20 21.81 -14.67 12.50
N SER A 21 20.84 -15.57 12.55
CA SER A 21 20.28 -16.21 11.36
C SER A 21 19.54 -15.22 10.47
N LEU A 22 18.74 -14.32 11.05
CA LEU A 22 18.02 -13.28 10.32
C LEU A 22 18.97 -12.27 9.66
N VAL A 23 20.04 -11.87 10.37
CA VAL A 23 21.07 -10.96 9.82
C VAL A 23 21.82 -11.62 8.66
N VAL A 24 22.15 -12.91 8.75
CA VAL A 24 22.78 -13.66 7.64
C VAL A 24 21.83 -13.80 6.44
N VAL A 25 20.53 -14.00 6.68
CA VAL A 25 19.52 -14.02 5.61
C VAL A 25 19.37 -12.64 4.96
N LEU A 26 19.33 -11.54 5.73
CA LEU A 26 19.24 -10.19 5.19
C LEU A 26 20.50 -9.79 4.40
N LEU A 27 21.69 -10.15 4.88
CA LEU A 27 22.94 -9.92 4.16
C LEU A 27 23.00 -10.72 2.85
N LYS A 28 22.52 -11.97 2.86
CA LYS A 28 22.38 -12.77 1.63
C LYS A 28 21.36 -12.17 0.66
N LEU A 29 20.22 -11.69 1.17
CA LEU A 29 19.18 -11.09 0.35
C LEU A 29 19.65 -9.77 -0.28
N THR A 30 20.34 -8.92 0.48
CA THR A 30 20.90 -7.65 -0.02
C THR A 30 22.06 -7.87 -1.00
N MET A 31 22.93 -8.87 -0.79
CA MET A 31 23.90 -9.27 -1.83
C MET A 31 23.22 -9.83 -3.08
N MET A 32 22.17 -10.64 -2.96
CA MET A 32 21.42 -11.18 -4.11
C MET A 32 20.72 -10.08 -4.91
N ILE A 33 20.14 -9.07 -4.24
CA ILE A 33 19.53 -7.91 -4.89
C ILE A 33 20.60 -7.04 -5.57
N ARG A 34 21.76 -6.85 -4.93
CA ARG A 34 22.83 -5.98 -5.45
C ARG A 34 23.64 -6.60 -6.59
N THR A 35 23.69 -7.93 -6.70
CA THR A 35 24.51 -8.62 -7.72
C THR A 35 23.71 -9.44 -8.74
N GLY A 36 22.42 -9.70 -8.50
CA GLY A 36 21.55 -10.42 -9.44
C GLY A 36 21.92 -11.90 -9.66
N VAL A 37 22.70 -12.50 -8.75
CA VAL A 37 23.21 -13.88 -8.86
C VAL A 37 22.66 -14.74 -7.72
N LYS A 38 22.10 -15.91 -8.06
CA LYS A 38 21.69 -16.94 -7.09
C LYS A 38 22.78 -18.02 -7.06
N VAL A 39 23.46 -18.19 -5.93
CA VAL A 39 24.40 -19.31 -5.73
C VAL A 39 23.58 -20.53 -5.33
N LEU A 40 23.46 -21.51 -6.22
CA LEU A 40 22.86 -22.80 -5.91
C LEU A 40 23.88 -23.68 -5.17
N GLN A 41 23.37 -24.45 -4.22
CA GLN A 41 24.11 -25.21 -3.21
C GLN A 41 25.16 -26.17 -3.80
N GLN A 42 26.30 -26.30 -3.10
CA GLN A 42 27.44 -27.13 -3.49
C GLN A 42 27.09 -28.63 -3.51
N SER A 43 27.32 -29.27 -4.65
CA SER A 43 27.47 -30.72 -4.76
C SER A 43 28.80 -31.00 -5.47
N GLY A 44 29.80 -31.42 -4.69
CA GLY A 44 31.09 -31.91 -5.18
C GLY A 44 32.19 -30.86 -5.43
N PRO A 45 33.46 -31.29 -5.48
CA PRO A 45 34.59 -30.39 -5.63
C PRO A 45 34.78 -30.03 -7.11
N GLY A 46 34.60 -28.75 -7.46
CA GLY A 46 35.31 -28.17 -8.61
C GLY A 46 34.53 -27.38 -9.66
N VAL A 47 33.20 -27.23 -9.59
CA VAL A 47 32.47 -26.39 -10.57
C VAL A 47 31.36 -25.57 -9.90
N VAL A 48 31.54 -24.26 -9.83
CA VAL A 48 30.48 -23.31 -9.45
C VAL A 48 29.70 -22.95 -10.71
N GLN A 49 28.48 -23.46 -10.86
CA GLN A 49 27.57 -22.95 -11.89
C GLN A 49 27.00 -21.61 -11.44
N ILE A 50 27.41 -20.55 -12.15
CA ILE A 50 26.86 -19.20 -12.01
C ILE A 50 25.85 -19.02 -13.15
N SER A 51 24.57 -18.93 -12.83
CA SER A 51 23.54 -18.58 -13.80
C SER A 51 22.94 -17.20 -13.46
N ARG A 52 22.94 -16.30 -14.45
CA ARG A 52 22.30 -14.98 -14.34
C ARG A 52 20.79 -15.15 -14.41
N CYS A 53 20.06 -14.84 -13.33
CA CYS A 53 18.59 -14.87 -13.32
C CYS A 53 17.94 -13.61 -13.94
N LEU A 54 18.71 -12.68 -14.48
CA LEU A 54 18.19 -11.48 -15.15
C LEU A 54 18.21 -11.67 -16.66
N SER A 55 17.34 -12.54 -17.16
CA SER A 55 16.94 -12.60 -18.57
C SER A 55 15.49 -12.16 -18.77
N ALA A 56 14.97 -11.28 -17.90
CA ALA A 56 13.79 -10.51 -18.22
C ALA A 56 14.23 -9.39 -19.17
N THR A 57 14.34 -9.71 -20.46
CA THR A 57 14.39 -8.69 -21.51
C THR A 57 13.16 -7.79 -21.26
N PRO A 58 13.32 -6.48 -21.00
CA PRO A 58 12.16 -5.61 -20.83
C PRO A 58 11.32 -5.78 -22.09
N LYS A 59 10.04 -6.13 -21.91
CA LYS A 59 9.08 -6.22 -23.01
C LYS A 59 9.07 -4.83 -23.63
N ARG A 60 9.77 -4.65 -24.76
CA ARG A 60 9.82 -3.39 -25.48
C ARG A 60 8.39 -3.12 -25.88
N TYR A 61 7.76 -2.15 -25.22
CA TYR A 61 6.42 -1.71 -25.59
C TYR A 61 6.54 -1.15 -27.00
N ASN A 62 6.18 -1.96 -27.99
CA ASN A 62 6.09 -1.52 -29.37
C ASN A 62 4.87 -0.62 -29.46
N SER A 63 5.09 0.65 -29.13
CA SER A 63 4.15 1.71 -29.44
C SER A 63 3.98 1.75 -30.96
N THR A 64 2.81 1.35 -31.43
CA THR A 64 2.37 1.57 -32.80
C THR A 64 2.07 3.06 -32.96
N ALA A 65 2.89 3.79 -33.73
CA ALA A 65 2.73 5.22 -34.07
C ALA A 65 2.30 6.10 -32.87
N ASP A 66 3.31 6.59 -32.15
CA ASP A 66 3.22 7.26 -30.85
C ASP A 66 2.11 8.32 -30.79
N ALA A 67 1.02 8.02 -30.07
CA ALA A 67 0.14 9.06 -29.57
C ALA A 67 0.99 10.09 -28.80
N PRO A 68 0.75 11.40 -28.97
CA PRO A 68 1.56 12.42 -28.31
C PRO A 68 1.49 12.23 -26.80
N ASN A 69 2.64 12.31 -26.13
CA ASN A 69 2.70 12.25 -24.67
C ASN A 69 1.92 13.45 -24.10
N LEU A 70 0.88 13.21 -23.30
CA LEU A 70 0.04 14.27 -22.75
C LEU A 70 0.55 14.79 -21.38
N SER A 71 1.58 14.17 -20.81
CA SER A 71 2.11 14.57 -19.51
C SER A 71 2.82 15.91 -19.60
N PHE A 72 2.33 16.89 -18.84
CA PHE A 72 2.99 18.18 -18.69
C PHE A 72 4.45 18.01 -18.24
N MET A 73 4.67 17.22 -17.18
CA MET A 73 6.00 17.01 -16.61
C MET A 73 6.92 16.29 -17.59
N ALA A 74 6.46 15.27 -18.30
CA ALA A 74 7.33 14.55 -19.24
C ALA A 74 7.81 15.45 -20.40
N ASN A 75 6.93 16.32 -20.92
CA ASN A 75 7.25 17.21 -22.03
C ASN A 75 8.05 18.45 -21.62
N LEU A 76 7.92 18.89 -20.36
CA LEU A 76 8.75 19.95 -19.82
C LEU A 76 10.25 19.61 -19.94
N PHE A 77 10.65 18.36 -19.69
CA PHE A 77 12.03 17.89 -19.89
C PHE A 77 12.48 17.83 -21.36
N ARG A 78 11.54 17.93 -22.31
CA ARG A 78 11.80 18.02 -23.76
C ARG A 78 11.80 19.46 -24.27
N GLY A 79 11.57 20.45 -23.40
CA GLY A 79 11.40 21.85 -23.80
C GLY A 79 10.03 22.14 -24.43
N GLU A 80 9.07 21.23 -24.28
CA GLU A 80 7.71 21.36 -24.80
C GLU A 80 6.73 21.62 -23.64
N ILE A 81 5.81 22.57 -23.84
CA ILE A 81 4.72 22.82 -22.88
C ILE A 81 3.49 22.06 -23.35
N GLN A 82 3.10 21.02 -22.62
CA GLN A 82 1.87 20.27 -22.85
C GLN A 82 0.87 20.54 -21.70
N PRO A 83 -0.02 21.54 -21.81
CA PRO A 83 -0.79 22.05 -20.68
C PRO A 83 -2.07 21.26 -20.37
N VAL A 84 -2.49 20.34 -21.24
CA VAL A 84 -3.85 19.75 -21.23
C VAL A 84 -4.26 19.06 -19.92
N GLN A 85 -3.31 18.52 -19.15
CA GLN A 85 -3.57 17.86 -17.86
C GLN A 85 -3.51 18.83 -16.65
N VAL A 86 -3.14 20.09 -16.86
CA VAL A 86 -2.88 21.07 -15.80
C VAL A 86 -3.77 22.31 -15.93
N PHE A 87 -4.02 22.79 -17.16
CA PHE A 87 -4.74 24.03 -17.41
C PHE A 87 -5.94 23.84 -18.35
N PRO A 88 -7.12 24.39 -18.01
CA PRO A 88 -7.47 24.93 -16.68
C PRO A 88 -7.41 23.82 -15.61
N TYR A 89 -7.48 24.20 -14.33
CA TYR A 89 -7.51 23.20 -13.26
C TYR A 89 -8.68 22.23 -13.51
N PRO A 90 -8.45 20.91 -13.47
CA PRO A 90 -9.45 19.94 -13.88
C PRO A 90 -10.61 19.88 -12.88
N GLU A 91 -11.83 20.03 -13.39
CA GLU A 91 -13.04 19.69 -12.65
C GLU A 91 -13.29 18.18 -12.77
N ALA A 92 -12.73 17.42 -11.82
CA ALA A 92 -12.69 15.97 -11.85
C ALA A 92 -13.97 15.28 -11.33
N ALA A 93 -14.91 16.04 -10.77
CA ALA A 93 -16.19 15.54 -10.28
C ALA A 93 -17.35 16.43 -10.73
N ASP A 94 -18.42 15.81 -11.20
CA ASP A 94 -19.67 16.52 -11.53
C ASP A 94 -20.48 16.88 -10.26
N ALA A 95 -21.62 17.53 -10.45
CA ALA A 95 -22.46 17.99 -9.34
C ALA A 95 -23.04 16.84 -8.51
N GLU A 96 -23.42 15.74 -9.15
CA GLU A 96 -24.00 14.57 -8.49
C GLU A 96 -22.93 13.85 -7.65
N GLN A 97 -21.74 13.67 -8.22
CA GLN A 97 -20.58 13.11 -7.53
C GLN A 97 -20.17 13.98 -6.33
N LYS A 98 -20.13 15.31 -6.49
CA LYS A 98 -19.81 16.25 -5.40
C LYS A 98 -20.82 16.15 -4.26
N GLU A 99 -22.11 16.04 -4.57
CA GLU A 99 -23.17 15.89 -3.57
C GLU A 99 -23.07 14.53 -2.86
N PHE A 100 -22.83 13.46 -3.62
CA PHE A 100 -22.66 12.12 -3.04
C PHE A 100 -21.45 12.07 -2.09
N ILE A 101 -20.29 12.61 -2.50
CA ILE A 101 -19.09 12.70 -1.65
C ILE A 101 -19.41 13.49 -0.38
N ARG A 102 -20.15 14.61 -0.48
CA ARG A 102 -20.55 15.40 0.69
C ARG A 102 -21.42 14.58 1.65
N SER A 103 -22.41 13.85 1.12
CA SER A 103 -23.31 13.02 1.92
C SER A 103 -22.59 11.92 2.71
N LEU A 104 -21.48 11.39 2.17
CA LEU A 104 -20.63 10.40 2.85
C LEU A 104 -19.67 11.05 3.86
N ARG A 105 -19.20 12.25 3.55
CA ARG A 105 -18.26 12.98 4.41
C ARG A 105 -18.92 13.49 5.68
N GLU A 106 -20.15 13.99 5.61
CA GLU A 106 -20.84 14.58 6.76
C GLU A 106 -20.94 13.65 7.99
N PRO A 107 -21.32 12.36 7.85
CA PRO A 107 -21.27 11.40 8.95
C PRO A 107 -19.87 11.18 9.51
N VAL A 108 -18.84 11.14 8.65
CA VAL A 108 -17.44 10.94 9.05
C VAL A 108 -16.92 12.15 9.82
N ASP A 109 -17.19 13.37 9.35
CA ASP A 109 -16.83 14.60 10.05
C ASP A 109 -17.54 14.66 11.42
N ARG A 110 -18.80 14.23 11.51
CA ARG A 110 -19.55 14.17 12.78
C ARG A 110 -18.96 13.14 13.74
N PHE A 111 -18.59 11.96 13.25
CA PHE A 111 -17.92 10.94 14.06
C PHE A 111 -16.61 11.47 14.65
N PHE A 112 -15.82 12.18 13.84
CA PHE A 112 -14.56 12.74 14.31
C PHE A 112 -14.68 13.96 15.21
N ALA A 113 -15.86 14.60 15.30
CA ALA A 113 -16.09 15.70 16.24
C ALA A 113 -15.97 15.27 17.71
N GLU A 114 -16.23 13.98 18.01
CA GLU A 114 -16.15 13.40 19.36
C GLU A 114 -14.94 12.47 19.53
N TYR A 115 -14.13 12.29 18.48
CA TYR A 115 -12.96 11.41 18.49
C TYR A 115 -11.72 12.10 19.08
N ASP A 116 -11.02 11.41 19.98
CA ASP A 116 -9.73 11.85 20.51
C ASP A 116 -8.57 11.02 19.92
N PRO A 117 -7.74 11.59 19.03
CA PRO A 117 -6.58 10.88 18.46
C PRO A 117 -5.51 10.52 19.50
N VAL A 118 -5.45 11.24 20.63
CA VAL A 118 -4.45 11.00 21.68
C VAL A 118 -4.65 9.64 22.35
N GLU A 119 -5.90 9.18 22.46
CA GLU A 119 -6.21 7.88 23.05
C GLU A 119 -5.69 6.73 22.17
N SER A 120 -5.83 6.83 20.85
CA SER A 120 -5.26 5.87 19.90
C SER A 120 -3.73 5.83 19.96
N GLU A 121 -3.09 7.00 20.10
CA GLU A 121 -1.63 7.09 20.24
C GLU A 121 -1.14 6.43 21.54
N LYS A 122 -1.79 6.72 22.68
CA LYS A 122 -1.46 6.08 23.97
C LYS A 122 -1.62 4.56 23.92
N LEU A 123 -2.64 4.07 23.22
CA LEU A 123 -2.91 2.65 23.04
C LEU A 123 -1.92 2.00 22.04
N GLY A 124 -1.29 2.80 21.17
CA GLY A 124 -0.46 2.33 20.07
C GLY A 124 -1.25 1.71 18.91
N LYS A 125 -2.57 1.87 18.92
CA LYS A 125 -3.49 1.44 17.85
C LYS A 125 -4.83 2.18 17.96
N PRO A 126 -5.60 2.29 16.88
CA PRO A 126 -7.01 2.64 16.96
C PRO A 126 -7.76 1.67 17.88
N SER A 127 -8.73 2.18 18.63
CA SER A 127 -9.61 1.33 19.43
C SER A 127 -10.52 0.48 18.53
N ASP A 128 -10.92 -0.68 19.01
CA ASP A 128 -11.75 -1.61 18.23
C ASP A 128 -13.12 -0.97 17.91
N ALA A 129 -13.65 -0.15 18.82
CA ALA A 129 -14.89 0.61 18.61
C ALA A 129 -14.77 1.65 17.48
N VAL A 130 -13.61 2.32 17.34
CA VAL A 130 -13.36 3.26 16.25
C VAL A 130 -13.27 2.51 14.92
N MET A 131 -12.59 1.36 14.90
CA MET A 131 -12.49 0.53 13.71
C MET A 131 -13.86 0.00 13.25
N GLU A 132 -14.71 -0.43 14.18
CA GLU A 132 -16.07 -0.88 13.90
C GLU A 132 -16.95 0.26 13.36
N ALA A 133 -16.92 1.43 13.99
CA ALA A 133 -17.68 2.60 13.51
C ALA A 133 -17.26 3.02 12.09
N MET A 134 -15.95 3.00 11.79
CA MET A 134 -15.45 3.29 10.44
C MET A 134 -15.82 2.20 9.43
N TRP A 135 -15.93 0.95 9.86
CA TRP A 135 -16.43 -0.14 9.03
C TRP A 135 -17.89 0.07 8.66
N ASP A 136 -18.73 0.39 9.64
CA ASP A 136 -20.16 0.62 9.45
C ASP A 136 -20.46 1.84 8.56
N MET A 137 -19.60 2.86 8.60
CA MET A 137 -19.65 4.01 7.68
C MET A 137 -19.15 3.70 6.26
N GLY A 138 -18.60 2.51 6.00
CA GLY A 138 -18.09 2.09 4.69
C GLY A 138 -16.70 2.62 4.35
N CYS A 139 -15.94 3.14 5.32
CA CYS A 139 -14.64 3.80 5.08
C CYS A 139 -13.56 2.85 4.53
N PHE A 140 -13.73 1.52 4.62
CA PHE A 140 -12.77 0.53 4.11
C PHE A 140 -13.02 0.12 2.65
N GLY A 141 -14.18 0.47 2.09
CA GLY A 141 -14.62 0.10 0.74
C GLY A 141 -14.85 1.29 -0.19
N LEU A 142 -14.21 2.44 0.06
CA LEU A 142 -14.52 3.71 -0.62
C LEU A 142 -14.42 3.61 -2.14
N MET A 143 -13.34 3.01 -2.66
CA MET A 143 -13.10 2.86 -4.11
C MET A 143 -13.53 1.50 -4.67
N ALA A 144 -14.09 0.61 -3.84
CA ALA A 144 -14.51 -0.71 -4.31
C ALA A 144 -15.80 -0.54 -5.14
N PRO A 145 -15.96 -1.26 -6.26
CA PRO A 145 -17.19 -1.24 -7.04
C PRO A 145 -18.41 -1.68 -6.21
N GLU A 146 -19.59 -1.13 -6.52
CA GLU A 146 -20.85 -1.46 -5.84
C GLU A 146 -21.21 -2.94 -5.94
N GLU A 147 -20.87 -3.60 -7.07
CA GLU A 147 -21.08 -5.05 -7.26
C GLU A 147 -20.32 -5.93 -6.26
N TYR A 148 -19.30 -5.38 -5.60
CA TYR A 148 -18.54 -6.01 -4.50
C TYR A 148 -18.85 -5.35 -3.14
N GLY A 149 -19.94 -4.59 -3.02
CA GLY A 149 -20.35 -3.97 -1.76
C GLY A 149 -19.58 -2.70 -1.38
N GLY A 150 -18.84 -2.08 -2.31
CA GLY A 150 -18.16 -0.82 -2.09
C GLY A 150 -18.99 0.42 -2.43
N LEU A 151 -18.39 1.60 -2.29
CA LEU A 151 -19.02 2.91 -2.53
C LEU A 151 -18.66 3.53 -3.89
N ASN A 152 -17.81 2.85 -4.67
CA ASN A 152 -17.43 3.22 -6.03
C ASN A 152 -16.99 4.70 -6.20
N LEU A 153 -16.29 5.24 -5.21
CA LEU A 153 -15.78 6.61 -5.27
C LEU A 153 -14.67 6.75 -6.31
N SER A 154 -14.70 7.89 -7.00
CA SER A 154 -13.59 8.35 -7.83
C SER A 154 -12.34 8.64 -7.00
N ASN A 155 -11.17 8.78 -7.64
CA ASN A 155 -9.95 9.19 -6.94
C ASN A 155 -10.11 10.54 -6.20
N THR A 156 -10.91 11.47 -6.75
CA THR A 156 -11.23 12.75 -6.10
C THR A 156 -12.10 12.56 -4.85
N GLY A 157 -13.10 11.67 -4.92
CA GLY A 157 -13.92 11.32 -3.76
C GLY A 157 -13.10 10.63 -2.67
N TYR A 158 -12.27 9.66 -3.05
CA TYR A 158 -11.34 8.99 -2.14
C TYR A 158 -10.37 9.99 -1.48
N ALA A 159 -9.79 10.92 -2.25
CA ALA A 159 -8.91 11.95 -1.71
C ALA A 159 -9.67 12.86 -0.71
N THR A 160 -10.90 13.24 -1.02
CA THR A 160 -11.74 14.07 -0.14
C THR A 160 -12.05 13.38 1.19
N MET A 161 -12.35 12.08 1.17
CA MET A 161 -12.54 11.28 2.39
C MET A 161 -11.23 11.09 3.15
N GLY A 162 -10.12 10.88 2.44
CA GLY A 162 -8.79 10.79 3.02
C GLY A 162 -8.38 12.07 3.74
N ASP A 163 -8.70 13.24 3.18
CA ASP A 163 -8.46 14.54 3.81
C ASP A 163 -9.29 14.72 5.09
N ALA A 164 -10.54 14.24 5.10
CA ALA A 164 -11.39 14.28 6.29
C ALA A 164 -10.79 13.48 7.46
N VAL A 165 -10.33 12.26 7.20
CA VAL A 165 -9.71 11.39 8.21
C VAL A 165 -8.32 11.91 8.60
N GLY A 166 -7.47 12.19 7.61
CA GLY A 166 -6.07 12.59 7.82
C GLY A 166 -5.92 13.98 8.43
N GLY A 167 -6.92 14.85 8.28
CA GLY A 167 -6.98 16.13 8.99
C GLY A 167 -7.16 15.99 10.51
N VAL A 168 -7.61 14.81 10.97
CA VAL A 168 -7.84 14.50 12.40
C VAL A 168 -6.77 13.55 12.93
N ASP A 169 -6.51 12.44 12.22
CA ASP A 169 -5.58 11.41 12.66
C ASP A 169 -4.91 10.70 11.47
N LEU A 170 -3.61 10.95 11.31
CA LEU A 170 -2.80 10.33 10.26
C LEU A 170 -2.56 8.83 10.50
N GLY A 171 -2.57 8.35 11.74
CA GLY A 171 -2.47 6.93 12.06
C GLY A 171 -3.67 6.16 11.49
N LEU A 172 -4.88 6.68 11.70
CA LEU A 172 -6.09 6.15 11.08
C LEU A 172 -6.07 6.27 9.55
N ALA A 173 -5.63 7.41 9.01
CA ALA A 173 -5.51 7.58 7.56
C ALA A 173 -4.54 6.55 6.94
N VAL A 174 -3.45 6.21 7.64
CA VAL A 174 -2.52 5.16 7.21
C VAL A 174 -3.17 3.78 7.29
N VAL A 175 -3.95 3.47 8.33
CA VAL A 175 -4.68 2.19 8.41
C VAL A 175 -5.63 2.03 7.22
N LEU A 176 -6.45 3.05 6.95
CA LEU A 176 -7.36 3.06 5.80
C LEU A 176 -6.60 2.96 4.47
N GLY A 177 -5.58 3.81 4.29
CA GLY A 177 -4.78 3.85 3.08
C GLY A 177 -4.07 2.53 2.81
N ALA A 178 -3.38 1.97 3.81
CA ALA A 178 -2.71 0.69 3.69
C ALA A 178 -3.68 -0.43 3.30
N HIS A 179 -4.89 -0.44 3.86
CA HIS A 179 -5.91 -1.42 3.51
C HIS A 179 -6.36 -1.32 2.05
N GLN A 180 -6.72 -0.12 1.57
CA GLN A 180 -7.44 0.03 0.30
C GLN A 180 -6.68 0.70 -0.85
N SER A 181 -5.75 1.60 -0.55
CA SER A 181 -4.95 2.27 -1.58
C SER A 181 -3.86 1.35 -2.13
N ILE A 182 -3.37 0.41 -1.31
CA ILE A 182 -2.36 -0.58 -1.69
C ILE A 182 -2.74 -2.02 -1.35
N GLY A 183 -3.41 -2.28 -0.22
CA GLY A 183 -3.64 -3.64 0.29
C GLY A 183 -4.45 -4.50 -0.67
N TRP A 184 -5.71 -4.12 -0.94
CA TRP A 184 -6.54 -4.82 -1.92
C TRP A 184 -6.53 -4.19 -3.32
N LYS A 185 -5.87 -3.02 -3.50
CA LYS A 185 -5.82 -2.32 -4.80
C LYS A 185 -5.29 -3.19 -5.95
N GLY A 186 -4.35 -4.08 -5.66
CA GLY A 186 -3.84 -5.05 -6.65
C GLY A 186 -4.91 -6.01 -7.17
N VAL A 187 -5.83 -6.45 -6.31
CA VAL A 187 -6.98 -7.31 -6.69
C VAL A 187 -7.94 -6.51 -7.58
N LEU A 188 -8.21 -5.25 -7.23
CA LEU A 188 -9.08 -4.40 -8.04
C LEU A 188 -8.51 -4.18 -9.46
N LEU A 189 -7.22 -3.83 -9.57
CA LEU A 189 -6.60 -3.46 -10.84
C LEU A 189 -6.24 -4.64 -11.73
N TYR A 190 -5.84 -5.77 -11.14
CA TYR A 190 -5.23 -6.89 -11.87
C TYR A 190 -5.82 -8.26 -11.54
N GLY A 191 -6.79 -8.33 -10.61
CA GLY A 191 -7.42 -9.58 -10.21
C GLY A 191 -8.36 -10.13 -11.28
N THR A 192 -8.50 -11.46 -11.32
CA THR A 192 -9.57 -12.11 -12.10
C THR A 192 -10.93 -11.86 -11.45
N GLU A 193 -12.00 -12.09 -12.20
CA GLU A 193 -13.36 -11.94 -11.67
C GLU A 193 -13.62 -12.84 -10.46
N GLU A 194 -13.05 -14.05 -10.43
CA GLU A 194 -13.13 -14.95 -9.28
C GLU A 194 -12.37 -14.40 -8.06
N GLN A 195 -11.25 -13.71 -8.28
CA GLN A 195 -10.49 -13.08 -7.20
C GLN A 195 -11.22 -11.87 -6.64
N LYS A 196 -11.80 -11.02 -7.50
CA LYS A 196 -12.58 -9.86 -7.07
C LYS A 196 -13.79 -10.30 -6.24
N LYS A 197 -14.61 -11.22 -6.76
CA LYS A 197 -15.79 -11.77 -6.05
C LYS A 197 -15.48 -12.44 -4.71
N LYS A 198 -14.24 -12.92 -4.52
CA LYS A 198 -13.84 -13.62 -3.30
C LYS A 198 -13.29 -12.68 -2.23
N TYR A 199 -12.61 -11.60 -2.63
CA TYR A 199 -11.76 -10.82 -1.73
C TYR A 199 -12.16 -9.34 -1.60
N LEU A 200 -12.91 -8.81 -2.57
CA LEU A 200 -13.56 -7.50 -2.46
C LEU A 200 -14.96 -7.73 -1.89
#